data_AF-A0A7K3B3H7-F1
#
_entry.id   AF-A0A7K3B3H7-F1
#
_cell.length_a   1.000
_cell.length_b   1.000
_cell.length_c   1.000
_cell.angle_alpha   90.00
_cell.angle_beta   90.00
_cell.angle_gamma   90.00
#
_symmetry.space_group_name_H-M   'P 1'
#
loop_
_entity.id
_entity.type
_entity.pdbx_description
1 polymer ?
#
loop_
_entity_poly.entity_id
_entity_poly.type
_entity_poly.pdbx_seq_one_letter_code
_entity_poly.pdbx_strand_id
1 'polypeptide(L)'
;MPDLLASLHTTLQPAPGLTGCLASSPVAAAFAEDSVVRPLTLADGVWAVLRETADRSRAVLCLHNPSAGAVRVPLDAVLPGRSGEQLHFVSGAMHTTQEGDQHYVHLDAFGHVWLTYTP
;
A
#
# COMPACT_ATOMS: atom_id res chain seq x y z
N MET A 1 50.28 -10.12 -6.87
CA MET A 1 49.64 -9.02 -6.13
C MET A 1 48.18 -8.99 -6.54
N PRO A 2 47.23 -9.40 -5.69
CA PRO A 2 45.80 -9.22 -5.97
C PRO A 2 45.32 -7.97 -5.22
N ASP A 3 44.97 -6.96 -6.01
CA ASP A 3 44.34 -5.72 -5.56
C ASP A 3 42.89 -5.94 -5.13
N LEU A 4 42.59 -5.45 -3.93
CA LEU A 4 41.38 -4.71 -3.58
C LEU A 4 40.02 -5.36 -3.91
N LEU A 5 39.65 -6.40 -3.15
CA LEU A 5 38.26 -6.53 -2.69
C LEU A 5 38.05 -5.53 -1.55
N ALA A 6 37.84 -4.26 -1.91
CA ALA A 6 37.40 -3.26 -0.96
C ALA A 6 35.98 -3.62 -0.51
N SER A 7 35.87 -4.15 0.70
CA SER A 7 34.61 -4.35 1.40
C SER A 7 33.79 -3.06 1.36
N LEU A 8 32.72 -3.07 0.58
CA LEU A 8 31.61 -2.13 0.74
C LEU A 8 30.89 -2.50 2.05
N HIS A 9 31.48 -2.10 3.18
CA HIS A 9 30.70 -1.90 4.39
C HIS A 9 29.82 -0.68 4.14
N THR A 10 28.65 -0.90 3.55
CA THR A 10 27.57 0.08 3.59
C THR A 10 27.08 0.12 5.03
N THR A 11 27.71 0.95 5.84
CA THR A 11 27.18 1.33 7.14
C THR A 11 25.91 2.11 6.85
N LEU A 12 24.75 1.47 7.02
CA LEU A 12 23.45 2.15 7.04
C LEU A 12 23.53 3.23 8.13
N GLN A 13 23.76 4.47 7.75
CA GLN A 13 23.64 5.59 8.67
C GLN A 13 22.14 5.72 8.99
N PRO A 14 21.73 5.63 10.27
CA PRO A 14 20.36 5.96 10.65
C PRO A 14 20.08 7.41 10.22
N ALA A 15 19.02 7.63 9.45
CA ALA A 15 18.60 8.98 9.08
C ALA A 15 18.40 9.81 10.36
N PRO A 16 19.00 11.01 10.48
CA PRO A 16 18.86 11.82 11.67
C PRO A 16 17.42 12.34 11.77
N GLY A 17 16.75 12.01 12.86
CA GLY A 17 15.51 12.70 13.27
C GLY A 17 14.19 12.11 12.80
N LEU A 18 14.03 10.77 12.77
CA LEU A 18 12.68 10.18 12.85
C LEU A 18 12.21 10.17 14.31
N THR A 19 11.92 11.35 14.86
CA THR A 19 11.10 11.45 16.07
C THR A 19 9.69 10.99 15.72
N GLY A 20 9.41 9.73 16.01
CA GLY A 20 8.08 9.15 15.91
C GLY A 20 7.95 8.08 14.83
N CYS A 21 8.63 6.93 15.00
CA CYS A 21 7.94 5.70 14.60
C CYS A 21 6.61 5.71 15.37
N LEU A 22 5.49 5.84 14.66
CA LEU A 22 4.15 5.78 15.28
C LEU A 22 4.14 4.55 16.20
N ALA A 23 3.89 4.78 17.50
CA ALA A 23 4.05 3.78 18.55
C ALA A 23 3.15 2.53 18.36
N SER A 24 2.25 2.57 17.38
CA SER A 24 1.54 1.41 16.86
C SER A 24 1.49 1.51 15.34
N SER A 25 1.74 0.39 14.66
CA SER A 25 1.45 0.30 13.22
C SER A 25 -0.07 0.45 13.06
N PRO A 26 -0.59 1.52 12.41
CA PRO A 26 -2.03 1.73 12.27
C PRO A 26 -2.73 0.57 11.53
N VAL A 27 -1.93 -0.21 10.81
CA VAL A 27 -2.31 -1.43 10.10
C VAL A 27 -2.73 -2.53 11.08
N ALA A 28 -2.06 -2.68 12.23
CA ALA A 28 -2.28 -3.80 13.16
C ALA A 28 -3.71 -3.85 13.73
N ALA A 29 -4.41 -2.72 13.84
CA ALA A 29 -5.80 -2.72 14.30
C ALA A 29 -6.76 -3.30 13.26
N ALA A 30 -6.52 -3.07 11.96
CA ALA A 30 -7.24 -3.77 10.88
C ALA A 30 -6.88 -5.28 10.84
N PHE A 31 -5.86 -5.68 11.59
CA PHE A 31 -5.48 -7.04 12.04
C PHE A 31 -6.53 -7.84 12.80
N ALA A 32 -7.34 -7.15 13.61
CA ALA A 32 -8.00 -7.72 14.78
C ALA A 32 -9.10 -8.74 14.43
N GLU A 33 -9.46 -9.59 15.40
CA GLU A 33 -10.45 -10.65 15.20
C GLU A 33 -11.84 -10.11 14.80
N ASP A 34 -12.19 -8.93 15.28
CA ASP A 34 -13.44 -8.22 15.00
C ASP A 34 -13.39 -7.37 13.72
N SER A 35 -12.26 -7.39 12.99
CA SER A 35 -12.13 -6.65 11.73
C SER A 35 -12.99 -7.27 10.64
N VAL A 36 -13.65 -6.39 9.89
CA VAL A 36 -14.51 -6.76 8.77
C VAL A 36 -13.68 -6.85 7.50
N VAL A 37 -13.82 -7.95 6.76
CA VAL A 37 -13.15 -8.16 5.46
C VAL A 37 -14.20 -8.05 4.35
N ARG A 38 -13.96 -7.16 3.38
CA ARG A 38 -14.85 -6.88 2.27
C ARG A 38 -14.13 -7.06 0.94
N PRO A 39 -14.52 -8.05 0.12
CA PRO A 39 -14.10 -8.09 -1.28
C PRO A 39 -14.66 -6.86 -2.01
N LEU A 40 -13.83 -6.23 -2.83
CA LEU A 40 -14.23 -5.12 -3.70
C LEU A 40 -14.21 -5.61 -5.14
N THR A 41 -15.22 -5.22 -5.90
CA THR A 41 -15.28 -5.51 -7.34
C THR A 41 -14.69 -4.32 -8.08
N LEU A 42 -13.51 -4.51 -8.66
CA LEU A 42 -12.89 -3.53 -9.53
C LEU A 42 -13.10 -3.92 -10.99
N ALA A 43 -13.15 -2.93 -11.87
CA ALA A 43 -12.96 -3.17 -13.29
C ALA A 43 -11.56 -3.78 -13.53
N ASP A 44 -11.40 -4.50 -14.63
CA ASP A 44 -10.09 -5.00 -15.10
C ASP A 44 -9.50 -6.22 -14.37
N GLY A 45 -10.33 -6.97 -13.63
CA GLY A 45 -9.95 -8.28 -13.09
C GLY A 45 -8.94 -8.23 -11.94
N VAL A 46 -8.70 -7.04 -11.38
CA VAL A 46 -7.90 -6.85 -10.16
C VAL A 46 -8.67 -7.38 -8.96
N TRP A 47 -7.97 -8.15 -8.13
CA TRP A 47 -8.51 -8.61 -6.86
C TRP A 47 -8.27 -7.54 -5.81
N ALA A 48 -9.35 -7.10 -5.16
CA ALA A 48 -9.28 -6.10 -4.13
C ALA A 48 -10.00 -6.56 -2.87
N VAL A 49 -9.33 -6.39 -1.74
CA VAL A 49 -9.87 -6.71 -0.42
C VAL A 49 -9.64 -5.52 0.48
N LEU A 50 -10.71 -5.00 1.06
CA LEU A 50 -10.66 -3.98 2.10
C LEU A 50 -10.87 -4.65 3.44
N ARG A 51 -9.92 -4.46 4.35
CA ARG A 51 -10.04 -4.88 5.74
C ARG A 51 -10.14 -3.65 6.63
N GLU A 52 -11.17 -3.60 7.46
CA GLU A 52 -11.45 -2.43 8.31
C GLU A 52 -11.72 -2.90 9.74
N THR A 53 -11.36 -2.07 10.72
CA THR A 53 -11.85 -2.24 12.09
C THR A 53 -13.37 -2.14 12.12
N ALA A 54 -14.02 -2.72 13.14
CA ALA A 54 -15.48 -2.70 13.27
C ALA A 54 -16.06 -1.27 13.27
N ASP A 55 -15.33 -0.32 13.86
CA ASP A 55 -15.67 1.12 13.89
C ASP A 55 -15.22 1.89 12.64
N ARG A 56 -14.58 1.22 11.67
CA ARG A 56 -14.00 1.77 10.43
C ARG A 56 -12.92 2.83 10.62
N SER A 57 -12.41 3.01 11.84
CA SER A 57 -11.36 4.00 12.16
C SER A 57 -10.01 3.65 11.53
N ARG A 58 -9.77 2.38 11.20
CA ARG A 58 -8.58 1.89 10.52
C ARG A 58 -8.97 0.99 9.35
N ALA A 59 -8.24 1.11 8.26
CA ALA A 59 -8.46 0.30 7.07
C ALA A 59 -7.17 -0.02 6.34
N VAL A 60 -7.11 -1.22 5.78
CA VAL A 60 -6.03 -1.72 4.94
C VAL A 60 -6.66 -2.24 3.65
N LEU A 61 -6.26 -1.66 2.54
CA LEU A 61 -6.62 -2.09 1.19
C LEU A 61 -5.51 -2.97 0.63
N CYS A 62 -5.87 -4.17 0.22
CA CYS A 62 -5.00 -5.07 -0.53
C CYS A 62 -5.47 -5.11 -1.98
N LEU A 63 -4.57 -4.80 -2.91
CA LEU A 63 -4.77 -4.97 -4.34
C LEU A 63 -3.82 -6.03 -4.87
N HIS A 64 -4.32 -6.90 -5.73
CA HIS A 64 -3.52 -7.89 -6.44
C HIS A 64 -3.96 -7.97 -7.90
N ASN A 65 -2.98 -7.88 -8.80
CA ASN A 65 -3.16 -8.13 -10.22
C ASN A 65 -2.89 -9.61 -10.50
N PRO A 66 -3.89 -10.46 -10.78
CA PRO A 66 -3.67 -11.87 -11.08
C PRO A 66 -3.23 -12.12 -12.54
N SER A 67 -3.08 -11.07 -13.36
CA SER A 67 -2.79 -11.19 -14.79
C SER A 67 -1.30 -11.07 -15.11
N ALA A 68 -0.93 -11.53 -16.31
CA ALA A 68 0.42 -11.42 -16.86
C ALA A 68 0.73 -10.03 -17.46
N GLY A 69 -0.25 -9.13 -17.53
CA GLY A 69 -0.07 -7.76 -18.01
C GLY A 69 -0.05 -6.78 -16.84
N ALA A 70 0.55 -5.59 -17.04
CA ALA A 70 0.38 -4.51 -16.08
C ALA A 70 -1.07 -4.02 -16.08
N VAL A 71 -1.56 -3.61 -14.91
CA VAL A 71 -2.91 -3.08 -14.74
C VAL A 71 -2.86 -1.75 -14.01
N ARG A 72 -3.84 -0.90 -14.32
CA ARG A 72 -3.99 0.42 -13.76
C ARG A 72 -5.35 0.52 -13.08
N VAL A 73 -5.35 0.95 -11.82
CA VAL A 73 -6.55 1.00 -10.98
C VAL A 73 -6.81 2.44 -10.54
N PRO A 74 -7.99 3.03 -10.82
CA PRO A 74 -8.36 4.34 -10.27
C PRO A 74 -8.63 4.22 -8.77
N LEU A 75 -7.91 4.98 -7.95
CA LEU A 75 -8.02 4.92 -6.49
C LEU A 75 -9.43 5.27 -5.99
N ASP A 76 -10.08 6.23 -6.63
CA ASP A 76 -11.42 6.68 -6.26
C ASP A 76 -12.49 5.59 -6.46
N ALA A 77 -12.28 4.69 -7.43
CA ALA A 77 -13.19 3.56 -7.65
C ALA A 77 -13.05 2.49 -6.57
N VAL A 78 -11.87 2.39 -5.94
CA VAL A 78 -11.63 1.39 -4.90
C VAL A 78 -12.28 1.80 -3.58
N LEU A 79 -12.43 3.10 -3.31
CA LEU A 79 -12.88 3.59 -2.01
C LEU A 79 -13.92 4.70 -2.09
N PRO A 80 -15.16 4.36 -2.46
CA PRO A 80 -16.26 5.30 -2.32
C PRO A 80 -16.43 5.71 -0.85
N GLY A 81 -16.20 7.00 -0.56
CA GLY A 81 -16.41 7.60 0.77
C GLY A 81 -15.17 7.90 1.61
N ARG A 82 -13.96 7.60 1.13
CA ARG A 82 -12.68 8.02 1.77
C ARG A 82 -11.96 9.12 0.99
N SER A 83 -12.71 9.87 0.17
CA SER A 83 -12.19 11.02 -0.58
C SER A 83 -11.68 12.09 0.40
N GLY A 84 -10.37 12.34 0.40
CA GLY A 84 -9.70 13.29 1.28
C GLY A 84 -8.80 12.68 2.35
N GLU A 85 -8.85 11.36 2.56
CA GLU A 85 -7.91 10.66 3.43
C GLU A 85 -6.54 10.50 2.75
N GLN A 86 -5.45 10.56 3.52
CA GLN A 86 -4.11 10.31 3.00
C GLN A 86 -3.87 8.80 2.84
N LEU A 87 -3.40 8.41 1.65
CA LEU A 87 -3.01 7.05 1.31
C LEU A 87 -1.54 6.81 1.66
N HIS A 88 -1.26 5.76 2.41
CA HIS A 88 0.09 5.36 2.79
C HIS A 88 0.42 3.96 2.29
N PHE A 89 1.63 3.79 1.77
CA PHE A 89 2.17 2.49 1.39
C PHE A 89 2.47 1.65 2.64
N VAL A 90 2.08 0.37 2.60
CA VAL A 90 2.38 -0.61 3.65
C VAL A 90 3.37 -1.67 3.13
N SER A 91 3.07 -2.29 2.00
CA SER A 91 3.88 -3.39 1.44
C SER A 91 3.58 -3.62 -0.04
N GLY A 92 4.45 -4.38 -0.71
CA GLY A 92 4.31 -4.75 -2.12
C GLY A 92 5.08 -3.84 -3.07
N ALA A 93 4.60 -3.71 -4.31
CA ALA A 93 5.20 -2.87 -5.33
C ALA A 93 4.11 -2.16 -6.13
N MET A 94 4.27 -0.85 -6.29
CA MET A 94 3.41 -0.04 -7.13
C MET A 94 4.16 1.20 -7.61
N HIS A 95 3.58 1.88 -8.60
CA HIS A 95 3.81 3.30 -8.80
C HIS A 95 2.46 4.00 -8.98
N THR A 96 2.46 5.31 -8.74
CA THR A 96 1.25 6.13 -8.85
C THR A 96 1.39 7.17 -9.94
N THR A 97 0.34 7.38 -10.73
CA THR A 97 0.24 8.54 -11.62
C THR A 97 -1.00 9.35 -11.29
N GLN A 98 -0.98 10.63 -11.65
CA GLN A 98 -2.12 11.52 -11.55
C GLN A 98 -2.52 11.97 -12.96
N GLU A 99 -3.80 11.83 -13.29
CA GLU A 99 -4.38 12.31 -14.54
C GLU A 99 -5.64 13.10 -14.23
N GLY A 100 -5.56 14.43 -14.39
CA GLY A 100 -6.58 15.35 -13.87
C GLY A 100 -6.67 15.25 -12.35
N ASP A 101 -7.90 15.12 -11.84
CA ASP A 101 -8.17 14.96 -10.40
C ASP A 101 -8.10 13.50 -9.93
N GLN A 102 -7.87 12.55 -10.84
CA GLN A 102 -7.87 11.12 -10.55
C GLN A 102 -6.45 10.60 -10.31
N HIS A 103 -6.27 9.86 -9.22
CA HIS A 103 -5.04 9.14 -8.91
C HIS A 103 -5.17 7.67 -9.29
N TYR A 104 -4.10 7.11 -9.82
CA TYR A 104 -4.06 5.73 -10.29
C TYR A 104 -2.91 4.98 -9.65
N VAL A 105 -3.21 3.76 -9.21
CA VAL A 105 -2.20 2.78 -8.81
C VAL A 105 -1.94 1.86 -9.99
N HIS A 106 -0.66 1.70 -10.32
CA HIS A 106 -0.21 0.77 -11.35
C HIS A 106 0.43 -0.43 -10.67
N LEU A 107 -0.02 -1.61 -11.07
CA LEU A 107 0.53 -2.88 -10.63
C LEU A 107 1.11 -3.61 -11.83
N ASP A 108 2.35 -4.06 -11.69
CA ASP A 108 2.97 -4.93 -12.68
C ASP A 108 2.24 -6.28 -12.75
N ALA A 109 2.62 -7.08 -13.75
CA ALA A 109 2.16 -8.47 -13.90
C ALA A 109 2.33 -9.24 -12.58
N PHE A 110 1.27 -9.90 -12.11
CA PHE A 110 1.24 -10.64 -10.84
C PHE A 110 1.55 -9.80 -9.59
N GLY A 111 1.57 -8.46 -9.73
CA GLY A 111 1.91 -7.52 -8.67
C GLY A 111 0.85 -7.44 -7.56
N HIS A 112 1.27 -6.95 -6.41
CA HIS A 112 0.36 -6.63 -5.31
C HIS A 112 0.85 -5.41 -4.54
N VAL A 113 -0.08 -4.72 -3.90
CA VAL A 113 0.22 -3.64 -2.96
C VAL A 113 -0.76 -3.63 -1.81
N TRP A 114 -0.26 -3.30 -0.63
CA TRP A 114 -1.05 -3.04 0.57
C TRP A 114 -0.94 -1.56 0.91
N LEU A 115 -2.09 -0.96 1.18
CA LEU A 115 -2.24 0.47 1.41
C LEU A 115 -3.06 0.69 2.68
N THR A 116 -2.75 1.72 3.44
CA THR A 116 -3.52 2.14 4.61
C THR A 116 -3.92 3.61 4.49
N TYR A 117 -4.97 3.98 5.21
CA TYR A 117 -5.51 5.33 5.21
C TYR A 117 -5.33 5.99 6.56
N THR A 118 -5.03 7.28 6.54
CA THR A 118 -5.17 8.14 7.71
C THR A 118 -6.09 9.30 7.38
N PRO A 119 -6.90 9.77 8.35
CA PRO A 119 -7.60 11.04 8.25
C PRO A 119 -6.67 12.19 7.85
#